data_AF-A0A1G5SL35-F1
#
_entry.id   AF-A0A1G5SL35-F1
#
_cell.length_a   1.000
_cell.length_b   1.000
_cell.length_c   1.000
_cell.angle_alpha   90.00
_cell.angle_beta   90.00
_cell.angle_gamma   90.00
#
_symmetry.space_group_name_H-M   'P 1'
#
loop_
_entity.id
_entity.type
_entity.pdbx_description
1 polymer ?
#
loop_
_entity_poly.entity_id
_entity_poly.type
_entity_poly.pdbx_seq_one_letter_code
_entity_poly.pdbx_strand_id
1 'polypeptide(L)'
;MSDATPHLGLPLIAASQAQKHVTHNEALSLLDALVQLACLDKDLAAPPPSPAEGDRYLVAASEPGGAWAGLGGQVVRYADGVWTGAVPRAGWLAWLIDEADLYVFDGAAWTSLRRTLTALQSVARLGINTAADATNRLAVKSDSALLTWDDATPGTGDMRLFVNRKSAARDAALVFETGYAARALLGTLGSDDFTLKVSPDGAAFATALTASARTGGIDFASAETALAAAPTTDLGAAGTRRVLVTGTARIARFGPAADRERFVRFSDAATLVHDPETLALPTRADLVTAPDDTCIATSDGAGRWRVRHYQRADGTPLAIGAQVLGANGSVRLPGGLIAQWGLVTAADADVAVAFGTAFPGSCLGVWAQPVAGAGDALHAAQVSDVAATGFTLRTRRATAGAVAGAGSVPTYWLALGA
;
A
#
# COMPACT_ATOMS: atom_id res chain seq x y z
N MET A 1 -31.80 46.16 -58.66
CA MET A 1 -32.14 46.36 -57.24
C MET A 1 -32.77 45.06 -56.77
N SER A 2 -32.30 44.46 -55.69
CA SER A 2 -32.93 43.25 -55.15
C SER A 2 -34.28 43.63 -54.52
N ASP A 3 -35.27 42.75 -54.65
CA ASP A 3 -36.59 42.96 -54.04
C ASP A 3 -36.67 42.42 -52.61
N ALA A 4 -35.53 42.00 -52.04
CA ALA A 4 -35.42 41.42 -50.71
C ALA A 4 -34.06 41.71 -50.05
N THR A 5 -34.01 41.61 -48.72
CA THR A 5 -32.78 41.75 -47.92
C THR A 5 -31.84 40.54 -48.07
N PRO A 6 -30.51 40.71 -47.95
CA PRO A 6 -29.53 39.68 -48.30
C PRO A 6 -29.49 38.46 -47.38
N HIS A 7 -29.75 38.59 -46.07
CA HIS A 7 -29.61 37.47 -45.14
C HIS A 7 -30.92 36.72 -44.86
N LEU A 8 -31.99 37.48 -44.62
CA LEU A 8 -33.28 36.97 -44.16
C LEU A 8 -34.32 36.93 -45.29
N GLY A 9 -34.01 37.49 -46.46
CA GLY A 9 -34.93 37.53 -47.60
C GLY A 9 -36.20 38.34 -47.31
N LEU A 10 -36.10 39.40 -46.48
CA LEU A 10 -37.25 40.23 -46.13
C LEU A 10 -37.66 41.07 -47.35
N PRO A 11 -38.94 41.05 -47.77
CA PRO A 11 -39.39 41.78 -48.95
C PRO A 11 -39.24 43.30 -48.78
N LEU A 12 -38.71 43.98 -49.81
CA LEU A 12 -38.57 45.43 -49.85
C LEU A 12 -39.75 46.09 -50.58
N ILE A 13 -40.12 47.30 -50.16
CA ILE A 13 -41.19 48.08 -50.80
C ILE A 13 -40.63 48.82 -52.02
N ALA A 14 -41.27 48.66 -53.18
CA ALA A 14 -40.92 49.39 -54.41
C ALA A 14 -41.18 50.90 -54.29
N ALA A 15 -40.44 51.70 -55.06
CA ALA A 15 -40.58 53.15 -55.06
C ALA A 15 -42.00 53.59 -55.46
N SER A 16 -42.61 54.49 -54.65
CA SER A 16 -43.96 55.03 -54.85
C SER A 16 -44.08 56.46 -54.28
N GLN A 17 -45.26 57.07 -54.43
CA GLN A 17 -45.56 58.44 -53.97
C GLN A 17 -45.33 58.59 -52.45
N ALA A 18 -44.74 59.73 -52.05
CA ALA A 18 -44.41 60.11 -50.67
C ALA A 18 -43.28 59.33 -49.95
N GLN A 19 -42.40 58.63 -50.68
CA GLN A 19 -41.10 58.13 -50.18
C GLN A 19 -41.13 57.23 -48.91
N LYS A 20 -42.29 56.66 -48.53
CA LYS A 20 -42.43 55.78 -47.34
C LYS A 20 -41.55 54.52 -47.38
N HIS A 21 -41.18 54.08 -48.59
CA HIS A 21 -40.30 52.93 -48.81
C HIS A 21 -38.88 53.20 -48.26
N VAL A 22 -38.43 54.44 -48.21
CA VAL A 22 -37.06 54.78 -47.77
C VAL A 22 -36.85 54.38 -46.31
N THR A 23 -37.66 54.93 -45.40
CA THR A 23 -37.51 54.67 -43.96
C THR A 23 -37.86 53.24 -43.58
N HIS A 24 -38.83 52.63 -44.27
CA HIS A 24 -39.20 51.23 -44.01
C HIS A 24 -38.13 50.25 -44.48
N ASN A 25 -37.63 50.40 -45.72
CA ASN A 25 -36.59 49.52 -46.23
C ASN A 25 -35.28 49.70 -45.45
N GLU A 26 -34.95 50.91 -45.00
CA GLU A 26 -33.81 51.15 -44.13
C GLU A 26 -33.92 50.40 -42.79
N ALA A 27 -35.11 50.39 -42.20
CA ALA A 27 -35.38 49.61 -40.99
C ALA A 27 -35.26 48.10 -41.22
N LEU A 28 -35.74 47.60 -42.37
CA LEU A 28 -35.60 46.18 -42.75
C LEU A 28 -34.13 45.81 -42.99
N SER A 29 -33.36 46.65 -43.66
CA SER A 29 -31.93 46.44 -43.87
C SER A 29 -31.13 46.46 -42.56
N LEU A 30 -31.54 47.29 -41.58
CA LEU A 30 -30.96 47.25 -40.24
C LEU A 30 -31.32 45.96 -39.50
N LEU A 31 -32.57 45.53 -39.58
CA LEU A 31 -33.03 44.30 -38.96
C LEU A 31 -32.34 43.07 -39.55
N ASP A 32 -32.22 43.00 -40.88
CA ASP A 32 -31.51 41.96 -41.61
C ASP A 32 -30.04 41.82 -41.20
N ALA A 33 -29.38 42.95 -40.94
CA ALA A 33 -27.99 42.93 -40.52
C ALA A 33 -27.79 42.48 -39.06
N LEU A 34 -28.71 42.85 -38.17
CA LEU A 34 -28.57 42.64 -36.72
C LEU A 34 -29.21 41.35 -36.21
N VAL A 35 -30.22 40.82 -36.89
CA VAL A 35 -30.83 39.54 -36.54
C VAL A 35 -29.94 38.41 -37.03
N GLN A 36 -29.72 37.40 -36.17
CA GLN A 36 -28.72 36.36 -36.42
C GLN A 36 -27.36 36.97 -36.82
N LEU A 37 -26.89 37.91 -36.00
CA LEU A 37 -25.68 38.67 -36.25
C LEU A 37 -24.47 37.72 -36.38
N ALA A 38 -23.99 37.57 -37.60
CA ALA A 38 -22.80 36.80 -37.94
C ALA A 38 -21.84 37.71 -38.71
N CYS A 39 -20.71 38.04 -38.10
CA CYS A 39 -19.67 38.89 -38.66
C CYS A 39 -18.54 38.01 -39.21
N LEU A 40 -17.93 38.45 -40.30
CA LEU A 40 -16.87 37.72 -40.99
C LEU A 40 -15.54 37.78 -40.24
N ASP A 41 -15.23 38.93 -39.64
CA ASP A 41 -13.96 39.20 -38.96
C ASP A 41 -14.16 40.39 -37.99
N LYS A 42 -13.30 40.50 -36.98
CA LYS A 42 -13.20 41.66 -36.09
C LYS A 42 -11.86 42.41 -36.08
N ASP A 43 -10.80 41.80 -36.60
CA ASP A 43 -9.42 42.24 -36.44
C ASP A 43 -8.95 43.13 -37.61
N LEU A 44 -9.80 43.36 -38.62
CA LEU A 44 -9.55 44.30 -39.69
C LEU A 44 -9.65 45.76 -39.19
N ALA A 45 -8.64 46.57 -39.54
CA ALA A 45 -8.62 48.01 -39.29
C ALA A 45 -9.09 48.86 -40.49
N ALA A 46 -9.43 48.23 -41.62
CA ALA A 46 -9.96 48.87 -42.82
C ALA A 46 -10.81 47.85 -43.60
N PRO A 47 -11.79 48.30 -44.42
CA PRO A 47 -12.65 47.39 -45.17
C PRO A 47 -11.85 46.54 -46.16
N PRO A 48 -12.31 45.31 -46.47
CA PRO A 48 -11.74 44.51 -47.53
C PRO A 48 -11.85 45.25 -48.88
N PRO A 49 -10.95 44.98 -49.85
CA PRO A 49 -10.96 45.68 -51.14
C PRO A 49 -12.13 45.30 -52.05
N SER A 50 -12.84 44.21 -51.76
CA SER A 50 -13.97 43.72 -52.56
C SER A 50 -15.02 43.06 -51.65
N PRO A 51 -15.75 43.85 -50.83
CA PRO A 51 -16.83 43.33 -50.00
C PRO A 51 -18.02 42.87 -50.85
N ALA A 52 -18.67 41.80 -50.43
CA ALA A 52 -19.93 41.35 -50.98
C ALA A 52 -21.12 42.05 -50.28
N GLU A 53 -22.24 42.13 -51.00
CA GLU A 53 -23.49 42.69 -50.46
C GLU A 53 -23.95 41.88 -49.25
N GLY A 54 -24.21 42.55 -48.14
CA GLY A 54 -24.56 41.91 -46.87
C GLY A 54 -23.37 41.55 -45.99
N ASP A 55 -22.12 41.73 -46.43
CA ASP A 55 -20.97 41.45 -45.57
C ASP A 55 -21.05 42.25 -44.27
N ARG A 56 -20.83 41.57 -43.14
CA ARG A 56 -20.88 42.14 -41.80
C ARG A 56 -19.53 41.98 -41.11
N TYR A 57 -19.07 43.03 -40.46
CA TYR A 57 -17.83 43.04 -39.70
C TYR A 57 -18.05 43.69 -38.34
N LEU A 58 -17.25 43.28 -37.36
CA LEU A 58 -17.20 43.91 -36.05
C LEU A 58 -15.94 44.78 -36.03
N VAL A 59 -16.08 46.10 -36.12
CA VAL A 59 -14.89 46.95 -36.23
C VAL A 59 -14.30 47.18 -34.84
N ALA A 60 -13.43 46.29 -34.37
CA ALA A 60 -12.84 46.40 -33.04
C ALA A 60 -11.80 47.54 -32.95
N ALA A 61 -11.21 47.94 -34.07
CA ALA A 61 -10.27 49.05 -34.14
C ALA A 61 -10.91 50.36 -33.65
N SER A 62 -10.21 51.11 -32.80
CA SER A 62 -10.68 52.41 -32.29
C SER A 62 -10.69 53.50 -33.35
N GLU A 63 -9.73 53.44 -34.30
CA GLU A 63 -9.59 54.38 -35.40
C GLU A 63 -9.42 53.62 -36.74
N PRO A 64 -10.51 53.04 -37.28
CA PRO A 64 -10.45 52.34 -38.56
C PRO A 64 -10.23 53.30 -39.73
N GLY A 65 -9.53 52.83 -40.77
CA GLY A 65 -9.24 53.57 -41.99
C GLY A 65 -10.25 53.36 -43.12
N GLY A 66 -10.05 54.10 -44.22
CA GLY A 66 -10.86 53.97 -45.43
C GLY A 66 -12.34 54.28 -45.19
N ALA A 67 -13.23 53.49 -45.82
CA ALA A 67 -14.67 53.67 -45.69
C ALA A 67 -15.23 53.29 -44.30
N TRP A 68 -14.40 52.74 -43.40
CA TRP A 68 -14.78 52.49 -42.02
C TRP A 68 -14.46 53.65 -41.08
N ALA A 69 -13.80 54.72 -41.54
CA ALA A 69 -13.49 55.89 -40.70
C ALA A 69 -14.73 56.42 -39.96
N GLY A 70 -14.64 56.50 -38.62
CA GLY A 70 -15.75 56.91 -37.75
C GLY A 70 -16.69 55.77 -37.31
N LEU A 71 -16.48 54.54 -37.78
CA LEU A 71 -17.28 53.35 -37.42
C LEU A 71 -16.59 52.43 -36.39
N GLY A 72 -15.55 52.92 -35.71
CA GLY A 72 -14.87 52.15 -34.67
C GLY A 72 -15.81 51.72 -33.55
N GLY A 73 -15.67 50.47 -33.10
CA GLY A 73 -16.52 49.83 -32.09
C GLY A 73 -17.92 49.42 -32.57
N GLN A 74 -18.26 49.61 -33.84
CA GLN A 74 -19.59 49.32 -34.38
C GLN A 74 -19.63 47.99 -35.14
N VAL A 75 -20.83 47.44 -35.27
CA VAL A 75 -21.12 46.40 -36.25
C VAL A 75 -21.37 47.10 -37.58
N VAL A 76 -20.57 46.82 -38.59
CA VAL A 76 -20.71 47.44 -39.91
C VAL A 76 -21.27 46.43 -40.90
N ARG A 77 -22.15 46.89 -41.78
CA ARG A 77 -22.65 46.12 -42.93
C ARG A 77 -22.30 46.82 -44.23
N TYR A 78 -21.98 46.06 -45.27
CA TYR A 78 -21.89 46.57 -46.63
C TYR A 78 -23.22 46.41 -47.34
N ALA A 79 -23.80 47.52 -47.78
CA ALA A 79 -25.01 47.50 -48.61
C ALA A 79 -25.04 48.66 -49.61
N ASP A 80 -25.52 48.40 -50.83
CA ASP A 80 -25.64 49.38 -51.93
C ASP A 80 -24.34 50.20 -52.16
N GLY A 81 -23.19 49.55 -52.00
CA GLY A 81 -21.88 50.19 -52.19
C GLY A 81 -21.36 50.98 -50.97
N VAL A 82 -22.11 51.03 -49.87
CA VAL A 82 -21.84 51.86 -48.69
C VAL A 82 -21.70 51.00 -47.43
N TRP A 83 -20.79 51.40 -46.54
CA TRP A 83 -20.68 50.82 -45.20
C TRP A 83 -21.58 51.58 -44.22
N THR A 84 -22.48 50.87 -43.55
CA THR A 84 -23.34 51.45 -42.51
C THR A 84 -23.05 50.80 -41.16
N GLY A 85 -22.79 51.61 -40.13
CA GLY A 85 -22.54 51.15 -38.78
C GLY A 85 -23.79 51.09 -37.90
N ALA A 86 -23.81 50.12 -36.99
CA ALA A 86 -24.76 50.00 -35.91
C ALA A 86 -24.00 49.94 -34.57
N VAL A 87 -24.32 50.87 -33.67
CA VAL A 87 -23.71 50.94 -32.34
C VAL A 87 -24.24 49.80 -31.47
N PRO A 88 -23.38 48.89 -30.97
CA PRO A 88 -23.81 47.78 -30.14
C PRO A 88 -24.34 48.26 -28.79
N ARG A 89 -25.26 47.48 -28.20
CA ARG A 89 -25.78 47.71 -26.85
C ARG A 89 -25.46 46.51 -25.97
N ALA A 90 -25.33 46.76 -24.66
CA ALA A 90 -25.05 45.69 -23.70
C ALA A 90 -26.04 44.52 -23.87
N GLY A 91 -25.52 43.30 -23.92
CA GLY A 91 -26.27 42.06 -24.16
C GLY A 91 -26.41 41.65 -25.63
N TRP A 92 -25.89 42.42 -26.59
CA TRP A 92 -25.82 41.97 -27.98
C TRP A 92 -24.94 40.74 -28.13
N LEU A 93 -25.34 39.84 -29.03
CA LEU A 93 -24.62 38.62 -29.38
C LEU A 93 -24.21 38.68 -30.84
N ALA A 94 -22.97 38.30 -31.14
CA ALA A 94 -22.44 38.21 -32.50
C ALA A 94 -21.62 36.93 -32.65
N TRP A 95 -21.91 36.14 -33.69
CA TRP A 95 -21.05 35.03 -34.08
C TRP A 95 -19.93 35.55 -34.98
N LEU A 96 -18.67 35.30 -34.64
CA LEU A 96 -17.53 35.57 -35.52
C LEU A 96 -17.18 34.31 -36.29
N ILE A 97 -17.31 34.39 -37.62
CA ILE A 97 -17.23 33.24 -38.52
C ILE A 97 -15.79 32.70 -38.59
N ASP A 98 -14.80 33.59 -38.65
CA ASP A 98 -13.37 33.27 -38.72
C ASP A 98 -12.83 32.62 -37.43
N GLU A 99 -13.33 33.04 -36.27
CA GLU A 99 -12.94 32.51 -34.96
C GLU A 99 -13.78 31.31 -34.51
N ALA A 100 -14.91 31.04 -35.17
CA ALA A 100 -15.91 30.07 -34.75
C ALA A 100 -16.33 30.24 -33.28
N ASP A 101 -16.58 31.49 -32.88
CA ASP A 101 -16.87 31.86 -31.49
C ASP A 101 -18.03 32.86 -31.37
N LEU A 102 -18.74 32.77 -30.25
CA LEU A 102 -19.84 33.67 -29.90
C LEU A 102 -19.33 34.77 -28.99
N TYR A 103 -19.57 36.02 -29.36
CA TYR A 103 -19.21 37.18 -28.57
C TYR A 103 -20.45 37.84 -27.96
N VAL A 104 -20.29 38.37 -26.75
CA VAL A 104 -21.27 39.20 -26.06
C VAL A 104 -20.72 40.61 -25.88
N PHE A 105 -21.49 41.63 -26.22
CA PHE A 105 -21.14 43.01 -25.89
C PHE A 105 -21.54 43.30 -24.44
N ASP A 106 -20.58 43.58 -23.57
CA ASP A 106 -20.82 43.80 -22.13
C ASP A 106 -21.26 45.23 -21.79
N GLY A 107 -21.27 46.12 -22.79
CA GLY A 107 -21.55 47.55 -22.63
C GLY A 107 -20.32 48.43 -22.83
N ALA A 108 -19.11 47.86 -22.80
CA ALA A 108 -17.85 48.54 -23.10
C ALA A 108 -17.10 47.88 -24.27
N ALA A 109 -17.06 46.54 -24.31
CA ALA A 109 -16.35 45.79 -25.34
C ALA A 109 -17.08 44.49 -25.72
N TRP A 110 -16.69 43.93 -26.86
CA TRP A 110 -17.08 42.58 -27.25
C TRP A 110 -16.16 41.57 -26.58
N THR A 111 -16.75 40.65 -25.81
CA THR A 111 -16.02 39.61 -25.09
C THR A 111 -16.48 38.23 -25.54
N SER A 112 -15.52 37.34 -25.79
CA SER A 112 -15.78 35.93 -26.16
C SER A 112 -16.56 35.22 -25.05
N LEU A 113 -17.72 34.65 -25.38
CA LEU A 113 -18.60 33.96 -24.43
C LEU A 113 -17.88 32.74 -23.82
N ARG A 114 -17.13 31.97 -24.62
CA ARG A 114 -16.29 30.87 -24.09
C ARG A 114 -15.25 31.36 -23.09
N ARG A 115 -14.67 32.56 -23.30
CA ARG A 115 -13.76 33.19 -22.32
C ARG A 115 -14.48 33.77 -21.12
N THR A 116 -15.78 34.09 -21.20
CA THR A 116 -16.53 34.51 -20.01
C THR A 116 -16.78 33.36 -19.02
N LEU A 117 -16.69 32.10 -19.47
CA LEU A 117 -16.77 30.91 -18.62
C LEU A 117 -15.43 30.60 -17.92
N THR A 118 -14.74 31.61 -17.40
CA THR A 118 -13.45 31.47 -16.70
C THR A 118 -13.58 30.87 -15.29
N ALA A 119 -14.76 30.95 -14.68
CA ALA A 119 -15.00 30.41 -13.34
C ALA A 119 -16.38 29.76 -13.24
N LEU A 120 -16.40 28.45 -13.02
CA LEU A 120 -17.59 27.74 -12.58
C LEU A 120 -17.52 27.58 -11.06
N GLN A 121 -18.39 28.28 -10.34
CA GLN A 121 -18.48 28.23 -8.89
C GLN A 121 -19.91 27.93 -8.44
N SER A 122 -20.05 27.27 -7.29
CA SER A 122 -21.37 26.90 -6.73
C SER A 122 -22.27 26.13 -7.71
N VAL A 123 -21.67 25.35 -8.61
CA VAL A 123 -22.41 24.49 -9.54
C VAL A 123 -23.21 23.47 -8.73
N ALA A 124 -24.52 23.43 -8.93
CA ALA A 124 -25.40 22.59 -8.12
C ALA A 124 -25.09 21.09 -8.29
N ARG A 125 -24.83 20.65 -9.53
CA ARG A 125 -24.52 19.27 -9.93
C ARG A 125 -23.68 19.24 -11.21
N LEU A 126 -22.72 18.33 -11.30
CA LEU A 126 -21.90 18.08 -12.48
C LEU A 126 -21.81 16.57 -12.75
N GLY A 127 -22.35 16.13 -13.88
CA GLY A 127 -22.31 14.74 -14.32
C GLY A 127 -21.47 14.58 -15.59
N ILE A 128 -20.54 13.63 -15.60
CA ILE A 128 -19.74 13.25 -16.77
C ILE A 128 -20.23 11.88 -17.24
N ASN A 129 -20.88 11.84 -18.41
CA ASN A 129 -21.47 10.63 -19.01
C ASN A 129 -22.52 9.92 -18.11
N THR A 130 -23.02 10.60 -17.09
CA THR A 130 -24.09 10.16 -16.19
C THR A 130 -24.78 11.36 -15.56
N ALA A 131 -25.98 11.17 -14.99
CA ALA A 131 -26.65 12.21 -14.22
C ALA A 131 -26.11 12.26 -12.78
N ALA A 132 -25.75 13.45 -12.31
CA ALA A 132 -25.45 13.70 -10.90
C ALA A 132 -26.75 13.94 -10.11
N ASP A 133 -26.74 13.54 -8.83
CA ASP A 133 -27.92 13.60 -7.96
C ASP A 133 -27.71 14.56 -6.76
N ALA A 134 -28.66 14.60 -5.81
CA ALA A 134 -28.58 15.50 -4.65
C ALA A 134 -27.47 15.11 -3.66
N THR A 135 -27.10 13.82 -3.65
CA THR A 135 -26.08 13.18 -2.83
C THR A 135 -24.74 13.20 -3.58
N ASN A 136 -24.71 12.61 -4.80
CA ASN A 136 -23.54 12.54 -5.66
C ASN A 136 -23.52 13.74 -6.62
N ARG A 137 -23.22 14.92 -6.07
CA ARG A 137 -23.24 16.17 -6.84
C ARG A 137 -22.16 16.25 -7.92
N LEU A 138 -21.07 15.49 -7.76
CA LEU A 138 -20.13 15.17 -8.82
C LEU A 138 -20.27 13.68 -9.13
N ALA A 139 -20.63 13.33 -10.36
CA ALA A 139 -20.77 11.94 -10.79
C ALA A 139 -20.02 11.71 -12.10
N VAL A 140 -19.22 10.64 -12.17
CA VAL A 140 -18.39 10.32 -13.33
C VAL A 140 -18.63 8.88 -13.73
N LYS A 141 -19.05 8.65 -14.98
CA LYS A 141 -19.21 7.32 -15.58
C LYS A 141 -18.19 7.16 -16.70
N SER A 142 -17.01 6.68 -16.33
CA SER A 142 -15.84 6.56 -17.22
C SER A 142 -15.02 5.33 -16.84
N ASP A 143 -14.19 4.86 -17.75
CA ASP A 143 -13.19 3.81 -17.48
C ASP A 143 -12.07 4.32 -16.58
N SER A 144 -11.79 5.64 -16.59
CA SER A 144 -10.81 6.29 -15.72
C SER A 144 -11.16 7.75 -15.39
N ALA A 145 -10.60 8.25 -14.30
CA ALA A 145 -10.64 9.65 -13.90
C ALA A 145 -9.26 10.08 -13.38
N LEU A 146 -8.66 11.10 -13.98
CA LEU A 146 -7.35 11.62 -13.59
C LEU A 146 -7.51 12.91 -12.77
N LEU A 147 -6.86 12.95 -11.61
CA LEU A 147 -6.63 14.17 -10.84
C LEU A 147 -5.12 14.36 -10.74
N THR A 148 -4.61 15.48 -11.24
CA THR A 148 -3.17 15.72 -11.40
C THR A 148 -2.74 17.04 -10.74
N TRP A 149 -1.44 17.27 -10.63
CA TRP A 149 -0.87 18.50 -10.08
C TRP A 149 -1.13 19.70 -11.00
N ASP A 150 -1.15 20.90 -10.42
CA ASP A 150 -1.26 22.15 -11.16
C ASP A 150 0.13 22.61 -11.63
N ASP A 151 0.31 22.63 -12.95
CA ASP A 151 1.47 23.18 -13.65
C ASP A 151 1.12 24.41 -14.50
N ALA A 152 -0.13 24.87 -14.46
CA ALA A 152 -0.66 25.94 -15.30
C ALA A 152 -0.73 27.29 -14.56
N THR A 153 -0.88 27.28 -13.24
CA THR A 153 -0.72 28.47 -12.38
C THR A 153 0.66 28.44 -11.70
N PRO A 154 1.08 29.38 -10.82
CA PRO A 154 2.25 29.11 -9.97
C PRO A 154 1.88 28.02 -8.94
N GLY A 155 1.76 26.79 -9.43
CA GLY A 155 1.36 25.62 -8.68
C GLY A 155 2.50 25.09 -7.81
N THR A 156 2.14 24.29 -6.81
CA THR A 156 3.11 23.71 -5.85
C THR A 156 3.74 22.40 -6.34
N GLY A 157 3.21 21.82 -7.41
CA GLY A 157 3.53 20.45 -7.84
C GLY A 157 2.84 19.35 -7.00
N ASP A 158 2.20 19.70 -5.89
CA ASP A 158 1.44 18.76 -5.06
C ASP A 158 -0.02 18.64 -5.52
N MET A 159 -0.59 17.45 -5.40
CA MET A 159 -2.03 17.21 -5.50
C MET A 159 -2.55 16.59 -4.18
N ARG A 160 -3.66 17.13 -3.66
CA ARG A 160 -4.31 16.63 -2.43
C ARG A 160 -5.81 16.52 -2.63
N LEU A 161 -6.39 15.42 -2.15
CA LEU A 161 -7.83 15.27 -1.97
C LEU A 161 -8.17 15.38 -0.50
N PHE A 162 -8.87 16.44 -0.11
CA PHE A 162 -9.33 16.64 1.25
C PHE A 162 -10.73 16.05 1.43
N VAL A 163 -10.85 15.03 2.29
CA VAL A 163 -12.12 14.44 2.68
C VAL A 163 -12.38 14.79 4.15
N ASN A 164 -13.36 15.65 4.41
CA ASN A 164 -13.65 16.15 5.75
C ASN A 164 -14.95 15.57 6.29
N ARG A 165 -15.01 15.40 7.61
CA ARG A 165 -16.19 14.95 8.34
C ARG A 165 -16.55 15.94 9.44
N LYS A 166 -17.84 16.00 9.79
CA LYS A 166 -18.38 16.98 10.75
C LYS A 166 -17.84 16.79 12.18
N SER A 167 -17.49 15.56 12.55
CA SER A 167 -16.97 15.19 13.87
C SER A 167 -16.32 13.81 13.83
N ALA A 168 -15.59 13.43 14.88
CA ALA A 168 -14.92 12.13 14.97
C ALA A 168 -15.87 10.92 14.90
N ALA A 169 -17.14 11.10 15.25
CA ALA A 169 -18.16 10.05 15.17
C ALA A 169 -18.73 9.84 13.75
N ARG A 170 -18.32 10.64 12.77
CA ARG A 170 -18.74 10.53 11.37
C ARG A 170 -17.66 9.87 10.53
N ASP A 171 -18.02 9.53 9.31
CA ASP A 171 -17.12 8.83 8.41
C ASP A 171 -16.58 9.78 7.35
N ALA A 172 -15.29 9.67 7.07
CA ALA A 172 -14.64 10.20 5.87
C ALA A 172 -13.93 9.02 5.20
N ALA A 173 -14.39 8.62 4.01
CA ALA A 173 -13.99 7.36 3.40
C ALA A 173 -13.83 7.45 1.88
N LEU A 174 -12.92 6.64 1.37
CA LEU A 174 -12.97 6.12 0.01
C LEU A 174 -13.75 4.80 0.04
N VAL A 175 -14.75 4.69 -0.83
CA VAL A 175 -15.66 3.55 -0.90
C VAL A 175 -15.42 2.80 -2.21
N PHE A 176 -15.17 1.50 -2.11
CA PHE A 176 -15.01 0.62 -3.26
C PHE A 176 -16.24 -0.27 -3.37
N GLU A 177 -16.85 -0.31 -4.56
CA GLU A 177 -18.15 -0.96 -4.77
C GLU A 177 -18.14 -1.99 -5.90
N THR A 178 -19.08 -2.92 -5.87
CA THR A 178 -19.41 -3.81 -6.99
C THR A 178 -20.92 -3.83 -7.15
N GLY A 179 -21.42 -3.42 -8.31
CA GLY A 179 -22.86 -3.35 -8.57
C GLY A 179 -23.62 -2.47 -7.58
N TYR A 180 -23.06 -1.30 -7.22
CA TYR A 180 -23.62 -0.35 -6.23
C TYR A 180 -23.71 -0.88 -4.79
N ALA A 181 -23.01 -1.97 -4.48
CA ALA A 181 -22.86 -2.46 -3.12
C ALA A 181 -21.41 -2.27 -2.66
N ALA A 182 -21.24 -1.59 -1.52
CA ALA A 182 -19.93 -1.38 -0.93
C ALA A 182 -19.25 -2.72 -0.57
N ARG A 183 -17.93 -2.78 -0.80
CA ARG A 183 -17.08 -3.96 -0.56
C ARG A 183 -15.89 -3.62 0.32
N ALA A 184 -15.37 -2.40 0.20
CA ALA A 184 -14.33 -1.90 1.09
C ALA A 184 -14.52 -0.42 1.40
N LEU A 185 -14.17 -0.05 2.63
CA LEU A 185 -14.17 1.32 3.13
C LEU A 185 -12.77 1.63 3.67
N LEU A 186 -12.16 2.70 3.19
CA LEU A 186 -10.84 3.15 3.63
C LEU A 186 -10.92 4.60 4.12
N GLY A 187 -10.60 4.83 5.40
CA GLY A 187 -10.60 6.18 5.97
C GLY A 187 -10.84 6.20 7.48
N THR A 188 -11.36 7.31 7.99
CA THR A 188 -11.69 7.48 9.41
C THR A 188 -13.17 7.15 9.63
N LEU A 189 -13.44 5.98 10.22
CA LEU A 189 -14.77 5.34 10.21
C LEU A 189 -15.33 5.22 11.64
N GLY A 190 -16.00 6.27 12.10
CA GLY A 190 -16.60 6.36 13.43
C GLY A 190 -15.62 6.64 14.57
N SER A 191 -14.33 6.83 14.27
CA SER A 191 -13.29 7.27 15.21
C SER A 191 -12.19 8.06 14.47
N ASP A 192 -11.25 8.67 15.19
CA ASP A 192 -10.07 9.33 14.60
C ASP A 192 -9.00 8.36 14.07
N ASP A 193 -9.15 7.06 14.30
CA ASP A 193 -8.25 6.06 13.74
C ASP A 193 -8.46 5.90 12.24
N PHE A 194 -7.38 5.65 11.52
CA PHE A 194 -7.45 5.31 10.10
C PHE A 194 -7.69 3.81 9.94
N THR A 195 -8.70 3.42 9.16
CA THR A 195 -9.19 2.04 9.12
C THR A 195 -9.49 1.58 7.71
N LEU A 196 -9.27 0.27 7.49
CA LEU A 196 -9.79 -0.47 6.34
C LEU A 196 -10.83 -1.45 6.84
N LYS A 197 -12.06 -1.34 6.35
CA LYS A 197 -13.14 -2.32 6.57
C LYS A 197 -13.52 -2.98 5.26
N VAL A 198 -13.82 -4.28 5.31
CA VAL A 198 -14.23 -5.07 4.13
C VAL A 198 -15.52 -5.81 4.40
N SER A 199 -16.29 -6.06 3.35
CA SER A 199 -17.57 -6.76 3.41
C SER A 199 -17.76 -7.68 2.20
N PRO A 200 -18.24 -8.92 2.39
CA PRO A 200 -18.59 -9.80 1.29
C PRO A 200 -19.85 -9.35 0.54
N ASP A 201 -20.79 -8.70 1.23
CA ASP A 201 -22.14 -8.42 0.74
C ASP A 201 -22.53 -6.92 0.79
N GLY A 202 -21.77 -6.09 1.49
CA GLY A 202 -22.02 -4.67 1.68
C GLY A 202 -22.98 -4.36 2.83
N ALA A 203 -23.41 -5.37 3.59
CA ALA A 203 -24.25 -5.21 4.77
C ALA A 203 -23.41 -5.23 6.05
N ALA A 204 -22.60 -6.27 6.24
CA ALA A 204 -21.76 -6.42 7.42
C ALA A 204 -20.28 -6.17 7.09
N PHE A 205 -19.64 -5.28 7.84
CA PHE A 205 -18.24 -4.91 7.63
C PHE A 205 -17.36 -5.42 8.76
N ALA A 206 -16.30 -6.16 8.39
CA ALA A 206 -15.22 -6.51 9.29
C ALA A 206 -14.09 -5.49 9.17
N THR A 207 -13.54 -5.04 10.30
CA THR A 207 -12.28 -4.29 10.30
C THR A 207 -11.15 -5.22 9.91
N ALA A 208 -10.35 -4.84 8.92
CA ALA A 208 -9.16 -5.59 8.49
C ALA A 208 -7.87 -4.98 9.03
N LEU A 209 -7.81 -3.64 9.08
CA LEU A 209 -6.66 -2.88 9.56
C LEU A 209 -7.14 -1.65 10.34
N THR A 210 -6.39 -1.32 11.39
CA THR A 210 -6.53 -0.07 12.14
C THR A 210 -5.15 0.54 12.37
N ALA A 211 -4.98 1.80 11.99
CA ALA A 211 -3.85 2.62 12.39
C ALA A 211 -4.33 3.62 13.45
N SER A 212 -3.77 3.49 14.66
CA SER A 212 -4.18 4.26 15.83
C SER A 212 -3.71 5.70 15.73
N ALA A 213 -4.64 6.65 15.80
CA ALA A 213 -4.31 8.08 15.82
C ALA A 213 -3.57 8.48 17.09
N ARG A 214 -3.75 7.73 18.18
CA ARG A 214 -3.13 8.00 19.48
C ARG A 214 -1.67 7.57 19.56
N THR A 215 -1.31 6.47 18.89
CA THR A 215 0.01 5.84 19.04
C THR A 215 0.80 5.75 17.74
N GLY A 216 0.17 5.98 16.58
CA GLY A 216 0.77 5.76 15.27
C GLY A 216 0.99 4.30 14.90
N GLY A 217 0.58 3.36 15.77
CA GLY A 217 0.75 1.92 15.55
C GLY A 217 -0.31 1.36 14.61
N ILE A 218 0.06 0.32 13.85
CA ILE A 218 -0.83 -0.44 12.96
C ILE A 218 -1.14 -1.78 13.62
N ASP A 219 -2.42 -2.13 13.63
CA ASP A 219 -2.89 -3.46 14.00
C ASP A 219 -3.71 -4.08 12.86
N PHE A 220 -3.64 -5.40 12.75
CA PHE A 220 -4.40 -6.20 11.80
C PHE A 220 -5.41 -7.01 12.56
N ALA A 221 -6.68 -6.94 12.14
CA ALA A 221 -7.69 -7.79 12.74
C ALA A 221 -7.33 -9.26 12.54
N SER A 222 -7.25 -9.98 13.66
CA SER A 222 -6.78 -11.35 13.70
C SER A 222 -7.75 -12.19 14.52
N ALA A 223 -8.98 -12.30 13.98
CA ALA A 223 -9.89 -13.35 14.42
C ALA A 223 -9.20 -14.72 14.24
N GLU A 224 -9.43 -15.65 15.16
CA GLU A 224 -8.92 -17.01 15.07
C GLU A 224 -9.97 -17.88 14.39
N THR A 225 -9.61 -18.55 13.30
CA THR A 225 -10.49 -19.54 12.64
C THR A 225 -10.14 -20.93 13.14
N ALA A 226 -11.13 -21.71 13.56
CA ALA A 226 -10.91 -23.11 13.91
C ALA A 226 -10.99 -24.01 12.68
N LEU A 227 -10.02 -24.91 12.52
CA LEU A 227 -9.99 -25.95 11.49
C LEU A 227 -9.77 -27.31 12.15
N ALA A 228 -10.59 -28.29 11.78
CA ALA A 228 -10.38 -29.66 12.21
C ALA A 228 -9.15 -30.26 11.52
N ALA A 229 -8.30 -30.93 12.29
CA ALA A 229 -7.15 -31.67 11.85
C ALA A 229 -7.61 -32.82 10.95
N ALA A 230 -7.00 -32.89 9.77
CA ALA A 230 -7.21 -33.91 8.76
C ALA A 230 -5.88 -34.12 7.99
N PRO A 231 -5.75 -35.21 7.21
CA PRO A 231 -4.55 -35.44 6.39
C PRO A 231 -4.15 -34.23 5.54
N THR A 232 -5.15 -33.50 5.04
CA THR A 232 -5.01 -32.14 4.52
C THR A 232 -5.74 -31.18 5.45
N THR A 233 -5.02 -30.40 6.24
CA THR A 233 -5.62 -29.34 7.07
C THR A 233 -5.35 -28.01 6.37
N ASP A 234 -6.25 -27.55 5.51
CA ASP A 234 -6.00 -26.42 4.61
C ASP A 234 -5.95 -25.07 5.33
N LEU A 235 -4.78 -24.72 5.88
CA LEU A 235 -4.55 -23.44 6.53
C LEU A 235 -4.62 -22.27 5.53
N GLY A 236 -4.34 -22.54 4.25
CA GLY A 236 -4.38 -21.57 3.16
C GLY A 236 -5.79 -21.06 2.88
N ALA A 237 -6.78 -21.93 2.99
CA ALA A 237 -8.20 -21.60 2.86
C ALA A 237 -8.77 -20.85 4.08
N ALA A 238 -8.07 -20.83 5.22
CA ALA A 238 -8.50 -20.04 6.37
C ALA A 238 -8.55 -18.55 6.00
N GLY A 239 -9.69 -17.91 6.27
CA GLY A 239 -9.91 -16.48 6.02
C GLY A 239 -9.16 -15.55 6.98
N THR A 240 -8.39 -16.10 7.93
CA THR A 240 -7.68 -15.38 8.96
C THR A 240 -6.21 -15.77 9.04
N ARG A 241 -5.37 -14.88 9.56
CA ARG A 241 -3.94 -15.16 9.79
C ARG A 241 -3.71 -16.06 11.02
N ARG A 242 -4.61 -16.02 12.01
CA ARG A 242 -4.61 -16.90 13.19
C ARG A 242 -5.53 -18.10 12.97
N VAL A 243 -5.03 -19.30 13.23
CA VAL A 243 -5.78 -20.55 13.05
C VAL A 243 -5.63 -21.43 14.29
N LEU A 244 -6.74 -21.93 14.81
CA LEU A 244 -6.78 -23.00 15.80
C LEU A 244 -6.97 -24.32 15.07
N VAL A 245 -6.03 -25.26 15.22
CA VAL A 245 -6.18 -26.62 14.71
C VAL A 245 -6.70 -27.52 15.81
N THR A 246 -7.81 -28.22 15.55
CA THR A 246 -8.50 -29.07 16.53
C THR A 246 -8.50 -30.54 16.15
N GLY A 247 -8.48 -31.45 17.11
CA GLY A 247 -8.47 -32.90 16.88
C GLY A 247 -7.09 -33.52 16.67
N THR A 248 -7.06 -34.85 16.54
CA THR A 248 -5.85 -35.69 16.74
C THR A 248 -5.33 -36.35 15.45
N ALA A 249 -5.71 -35.84 14.28
CA ALA A 249 -5.34 -36.47 13.02
C ALA A 249 -3.82 -36.39 12.72
N ARG A 250 -3.36 -37.28 11.83
CA ARG A 250 -2.04 -37.15 11.19
C ARG A 250 -2.15 -36.16 10.04
N ILE A 251 -1.53 -35.00 10.16
CA ILE A 251 -1.56 -33.91 9.19
C ILE A 251 -0.32 -34.04 8.29
N ALA A 252 -0.53 -34.39 7.02
CA ALA A 252 0.53 -34.52 6.05
C ALA A 252 0.80 -33.22 5.27
N ARG A 253 -0.18 -32.31 5.20
CA ARG A 253 -0.03 -31.03 4.50
C ARG A 253 -1.01 -29.96 4.98
N PHE A 254 -0.66 -28.70 4.74
CA PHE A 254 -1.47 -27.51 5.10
C PHE A 254 -2.26 -26.89 3.93
N GLY A 255 -2.53 -27.66 2.87
CA GLY A 255 -3.25 -27.21 1.67
C GLY A 255 -2.32 -26.64 0.58
N PRO A 256 -2.87 -26.22 -0.57
CA PRO A 256 -2.07 -25.84 -1.75
C PRO A 256 -1.84 -24.32 -1.90
N ALA A 257 -2.38 -23.48 -1.00
CA ALA A 257 -2.30 -22.03 -1.19
C ALA A 257 -0.86 -21.51 -1.16
N ALA A 258 -0.46 -20.76 -2.18
CA ALA A 258 0.85 -20.13 -2.28
C ALA A 258 0.95 -18.84 -1.46
N ASP A 259 2.19 -18.50 -1.06
CA ASP A 259 2.58 -17.23 -0.44
C ASP A 259 1.74 -16.83 0.79
N ARG A 260 1.46 -17.80 1.66
CA ARG A 260 0.71 -17.59 2.90
C ARG A 260 1.62 -17.65 4.12
N GLU A 261 1.23 -16.91 5.15
CA GLU A 261 1.76 -17.06 6.51
C GLU A 261 0.60 -17.26 7.49
N ARG A 262 0.77 -18.16 8.46
CA ARG A 262 -0.21 -18.48 9.49
C ARG A 262 0.45 -18.59 10.86
N PHE A 263 -0.21 -17.99 11.85
CA PHE A 263 0.04 -18.25 13.26
C PHE A 263 -0.94 -19.33 13.70
N VAL A 264 -0.42 -20.47 14.13
CA VAL A 264 -1.23 -21.65 14.44
C VAL A 264 -1.12 -21.96 15.91
N ARG A 265 -2.25 -22.32 16.53
CA ARG A 265 -2.32 -22.94 17.86
C ARG A 265 -3.02 -24.29 17.73
N PHE A 266 -2.63 -25.27 18.54
CA PHE A 266 -3.23 -26.60 18.55
C PHE A 266 -4.04 -26.81 19.84
N SER A 267 -5.24 -27.39 19.75
CA SER A 267 -6.01 -27.77 20.96
C SER A 267 -5.79 -29.21 21.40
N ASP A 268 -5.25 -30.06 20.54
CA ASP A 268 -5.19 -31.50 20.72
C ASP A 268 -3.88 -32.09 20.17
N ALA A 269 -3.66 -33.39 20.43
CA ALA A 269 -2.47 -34.11 20.00
C ALA A 269 -2.59 -34.64 18.56
N ALA A 270 -2.47 -33.75 17.58
CA ALA A 270 -2.28 -34.10 16.18
C ALA A 270 -0.83 -34.55 15.92
N THR A 271 -0.59 -35.26 14.82
CA THR A 271 0.78 -35.54 14.36
C THR A 271 1.04 -34.78 13.07
N LEU A 272 1.93 -33.79 13.11
CA LEU A 272 2.48 -33.20 11.90
C LEU A 272 3.47 -34.19 11.28
N VAL A 273 3.21 -34.61 10.05
CA VAL A 273 4.06 -35.58 9.33
C VAL A 273 5.08 -34.80 8.52
N HIS A 274 6.37 -35.08 8.74
CA HIS A 274 7.42 -34.37 8.01
C HIS A 274 7.55 -34.92 6.60
N ASP A 275 7.51 -34.01 5.63
CA ASP A 275 7.87 -34.28 4.25
C ASP A 275 8.55 -33.03 3.64
N PRO A 276 9.76 -33.15 3.05
CA PRO A 276 10.52 -31.99 2.59
C PRO A 276 9.87 -31.24 1.41
N GLU A 277 8.93 -31.88 0.71
CA GLU A 277 8.28 -31.34 -0.50
C GLU A 277 6.86 -30.81 -0.23
N THR A 278 6.22 -31.20 0.87
CA THR A 278 4.82 -30.83 1.16
C THR A 278 4.66 -30.11 2.51
N LEU A 279 5.26 -30.65 3.58
CA LEU A 279 5.22 -30.08 4.93
C LEU A 279 6.56 -30.25 5.65
N ALA A 280 7.44 -29.27 5.44
CA ALA A 280 8.74 -29.26 6.09
C ALA A 280 8.61 -28.79 7.54
N LEU A 281 9.06 -29.62 8.50
CA LEU A 281 9.01 -29.33 9.93
C LEU A 281 10.41 -28.97 10.47
N PRO A 282 10.49 -28.25 11.60
CA PRO A 282 11.70 -28.21 12.41
C PRO A 282 12.17 -29.64 12.71
N THR A 283 13.48 -29.82 12.94
CA THR A 283 14.12 -31.12 13.24
C THR A 283 14.05 -32.21 12.15
N ARG A 284 13.38 -31.97 11.01
CA ARG A 284 13.19 -32.93 9.90
C ARG A 284 12.60 -34.28 10.36
N ALA A 285 11.69 -34.24 11.32
CA ALA A 285 11.01 -35.43 11.85
C ALA A 285 9.54 -35.13 12.11
N ASP A 286 8.71 -36.17 12.15
CA ASP A 286 7.32 -36.09 12.59
C ASP A 286 7.26 -35.45 13.98
N LEU A 287 6.24 -34.61 14.19
CA LEU A 287 6.06 -33.87 15.43
C LEU A 287 4.64 -34.05 15.95
N VAL A 288 4.53 -34.61 17.16
CA VAL A 288 3.25 -34.72 17.87
C VAL A 288 3.00 -33.41 18.62
N THR A 289 1.87 -32.78 18.34
CA THR A 289 1.43 -31.55 18.99
C THR A 289 0.84 -31.84 20.37
N ALA A 290 0.74 -30.81 21.18
CA ALA A 290 0.02 -30.82 22.45
C ALA A 290 -0.92 -29.59 22.52
N PRO A 291 -1.90 -29.60 23.44
CA PRO A 291 -2.71 -28.42 23.69
C PRO A 291 -1.86 -27.19 23.97
N ASP A 292 -2.22 -26.07 23.34
CA ASP A 292 -1.57 -24.76 23.41
C ASP A 292 -0.16 -24.68 22.81
N ASP A 293 0.31 -25.73 22.14
CA ASP A 293 1.46 -25.60 21.27
C ASP A 293 1.17 -24.59 20.16
N THR A 294 2.20 -23.85 19.75
CA THR A 294 2.08 -22.82 18.72
C THR A 294 3.13 -22.97 17.64
N CYS A 295 2.79 -22.56 16.41
CA CYS A 295 3.76 -22.53 15.32
C CYS A 295 3.51 -21.39 14.34
N ILE A 296 4.57 -21.02 13.61
CA ILE A 296 4.51 -20.12 12.46
C ILE A 296 4.73 -20.98 11.22
N ALA A 297 3.73 -21.04 10.34
CA ALA A 297 3.78 -21.80 9.10
C ALA A 297 3.71 -20.86 7.90
N THR A 298 4.58 -21.09 6.91
CA THR A 298 4.62 -20.32 5.65
C THR A 298 4.53 -21.24 4.45
N SER A 299 3.79 -20.88 3.42
CA SER A 299 3.88 -21.49 2.10
C SER A 299 4.71 -20.66 1.12
N ASP A 300 5.38 -21.32 0.18
CA ASP A 300 6.09 -20.68 -0.93
C ASP A 300 5.20 -20.45 -2.16
N GLY A 301 5.77 -19.89 -3.24
CA GLY A 301 5.06 -19.67 -4.51
C GLY A 301 4.54 -20.94 -5.21
N ALA A 302 4.97 -22.12 -4.76
CA ALA A 302 4.48 -23.42 -5.22
C ALA A 302 3.44 -24.04 -4.26
N GLY A 303 3.05 -23.34 -3.18
CA GLY A 303 2.11 -23.85 -2.19
C GLY A 303 2.69 -24.89 -1.23
N ARG A 304 4.02 -25.03 -1.16
CA ARG A 304 4.69 -25.96 -0.25
C ARG A 304 4.86 -25.33 1.11
N TRP A 305 4.44 -26.03 2.16
CA TRP A 305 4.42 -25.48 3.51
C TRP A 305 5.68 -25.81 4.30
N ARG A 306 6.09 -24.86 5.12
CA ARG A 306 7.15 -25.02 6.10
C ARG A 306 6.76 -24.42 7.43
N VAL A 307 6.85 -25.22 8.48
CA VAL A 307 6.81 -24.71 9.86
C VAL A 307 8.18 -24.09 10.16
N ARG A 308 8.21 -22.77 10.29
CA ARG A 308 9.43 -21.97 10.49
C ARG A 308 9.85 -21.93 11.95
N HIS A 309 8.86 -21.87 12.82
CA HIS A 309 9.02 -21.86 14.26
C HIS A 309 7.93 -22.74 14.86
N TYR A 310 8.28 -23.50 15.88
CA TYR A 310 7.32 -24.24 16.68
C TYR A 310 7.78 -24.14 18.14
N GLN A 311 6.84 -23.85 19.01
CA GLN A 311 7.05 -23.73 20.44
C GLN A 311 6.07 -24.64 21.15
N ARG A 312 6.63 -25.55 21.97
CA ARG A 312 5.83 -26.34 22.90
C ARG A 312 5.32 -25.45 24.02
N ALA A 313 4.08 -25.66 24.46
CA ALA A 313 3.48 -24.89 25.55
C ALA A 313 4.28 -25.02 26.85
N ASP A 314 4.88 -26.19 27.09
CA ASP A 314 5.72 -26.48 28.26
C ASP A 314 7.16 -25.93 28.17
N GLY A 315 7.53 -25.31 27.04
CA GLY A 315 8.86 -24.76 26.80
C GLY A 315 9.95 -25.80 26.53
N THR A 316 9.61 -27.09 26.42
CA THR A 316 10.60 -28.12 26.13
C THR A 316 11.15 -27.97 24.70
N PRO A 317 12.48 -28.17 24.49
CA PRO A 317 13.08 -28.05 23.18
C PRO A 317 12.62 -29.18 22.25
N LEU A 318 12.40 -28.88 20.97
CA LEU A 318 11.96 -29.84 19.96
C LEU A 318 12.99 -30.94 19.65
N ALA A 319 14.26 -30.60 19.76
CA ALA A 319 15.37 -31.54 19.72
C ALA A 319 16.49 -31.00 20.62
N ILE A 320 17.06 -31.89 21.41
CA ILE A 320 18.34 -31.65 22.07
C ILE A 320 19.38 -32.07 21.03
N GLY A 321 20.03 -31.10 20.38
CA GLY A 321 21.08 -31.42 19.41
C GLY A 321 22.11 -32.35 20.04
N ALA A 322 22.68 -33.29 19.28
CA ALA A 322 23.79 -34.09 19.75
C ALA A 322 24.94 -33.15 20.12
N GLN A 323 25.20 -32.95 21.42
CA GLN A 323 26.44 -32.33 21.84
C GLN A 323 27.57 -33.29 21.46
N VAL A 324 28.44 -32.88 20.55
CA VAL A 324 29.71 -33.57 20.33
C VAL A 324 30.52 -33.37 21.62
N LEU A 325 30.53 -34.38 22.49
CA LEU A 325 31.31 -34.35 23.72
C LEU A 325 32.79 -34.45 23.34
N GLY A 326 33.52 -33.34 23.45
CA GLY A 326 34.97 -33.33 23.33
C GLY A 326 35.63 -34.14 24.44
N ALA A 327 36.89 -34.56 24.22
CA ALA A 327 37.68 -35.28 25.23
C ALA A 327 37.81 -34.51 26.56
N ASN A 328 37.76 -33.17 26.49
CA ASN A 328 37.52 -32.29 27.62
C ASN A 328 36.25 -31.47 27.35
N GLY A 329 35.38 -31.33 28.35
CA GLY A 329 34.12 -30.62 28.17
C GLY A 329 33.46 -30.25 29.48
N SER A 330 32.38 -29.48 29.37
CA SER A 330 31.56 -29.07 30.51
C SER A 330 30.08 -28.99 30.13
N VAL A 331 29.22 -29.18 31.12
CA VAL A 331 27.78 -28.96 31.01
C VAL A 331 27.26 -28.33 32.28
N ARG A 332 26.36 -27.36 32.14
CA ARG A 332 25.61 -26.80 33.26
C ARG A 332 24.28 -27.53 33.38
N LEU A 333 24.02 -28.07 34.55
CA LEU A 333 22.80 -28.79 34.90
C LEU A 333 21.76 -27.84 35.50
N PRO A 334 20.46 -28.21 35.49
CA PRO A 334 19.43 -27.46 36.21
C PRO A 334 19.81 -27.25 37.68
N GLY A 335 19.48 -26.09 38.23
CA GLY A 335 19.85 -25.73 39.61
C GLY A 335 21.26 -25.14 39.77
N GLY A 336 21.99 -24.91 38.68
CA GLY A 336 23.26 -24.16 38.69
C GLY A 336 24.52 -25.01 38.85
N LEU A 337 24.37 -26.31 39.11
CA LEU A 337 25.47 -27.28 39.17
C LEU A 337 26.15 -27.40 37.80
N ILE A 338 27.47 -27.54 37.80
CA ILE A 338 28.31 -27.67 36.62
C ILE A 338 29.06 -28.99 36.73
N ALA A 339 29.05 -29.77 35.66
CA ALA A 339 29.91 -30.93 35.49
C ALA A 339 30.98 -30.63 34.44
N GLN A 340 32.23 -30.97 34.73
CA GLN A 340 33.35 -30.87 33.79
C GLN A 340 34.06 -32.21 33.71
N TRP A 341 34.53 -32.61 32.54
CA TRP A 341 35.28 -33.85 32.35
C TRP A 341 36.50 -33.61 31.48
N GLY A 342 37.44 -34.54 31.55
CA GLY A 342 38.62 -34.49 30.72
C GLY A 342 39.42 -35.78 30.66
N LEU A 343 40.45 -35.75 29.83
CA LEU A 343 41.48 -36.78 29.71
C LEU A 343 42.85 -36.13 29.87
N VAL A 344 43.66 -36.66 30.78
CA VAL A 344 45.05 -36.24 30.97
C VAL A 344 45.94 -37.40 30.59
N THR A 345 46.81 -37.21 29.60
CA THR A 345 47.94 -38.12 29.38
C THR A 345 49.01 -37.75 30.41
N ALA A 346 49.11 -38.51 31.49
CA ALA A 346 50.06 -38.20 32.56
C ALA A 346 51.50 -38.30 32.04
N ALA A 347 52.41 -37.53 32.65
CA ALA A 347 53.85 -37.77 32.58
C ALA A 347 54.29 -38.46 33.89
N ASP A 348 55.56 -38.84 34.01
CA ASP A 348 56.08 -39.53 35.21
C ASP A 348 56.26 -38.58 36.42
N ALA A 349 55.25 -37.75 36.69
CA ALA A 349 55.18 -36.74 37.75
C ALA A 349 53.71 -36.42 38.10
N ASP A 350 53.50 -35.77 39.25
CA ASP A 350 52.19 -35.24 39.62
C ASP A 350 51.80 -34.07 38.68
N VAL A 351 50.56 -34.05 38.18
CA VAL A 351 50.10 -33.11 37.14
C VAL A 351 49.04 -32.18 37.70
N ALA A 352 49.24 -30.87 37.58
CA ALA A 352 48.17 -29.90 37.81
C ALA A 352 47.20 -29.88 36.62
N VAL A 353 45.94 -30.19 36.86
CA VAL A 353 44.86 -30.23 35.87
C VAL A 353 43.99 -29.00 36.04
N ALA A 354 43.94 -28.15 35.01
CA ALA A 354 43.06 -27.00 34.97
C ALA A 354 41.67 -27.40 34.44
N PHE A 355 40.63 -26.88 35.07
CA PHE A 355 39.28 -26.94 34.51
C PHE A 355 39.16 -26.01 33.31
N GLY A 356 38.30 -26.36 32.33
CA GLY A 356 38.07 -25.52 31.16
C GLY A 356 37.44 -24.16 31.52
N THR A 357 36.72 -24.11 32.63
CA THR A 357 36.24 -22.88 33.25
C THR A 357 36.25 -23.04 34.77
N ALA A 358 36.60 -21.98 35.51
CA ALA A 358 36.54 -22.03 36.97
C ALA A 358 35.10 -22.24 37.45
N PHE A 359 34.89 -23.09 38.47
CA PHE A 359 33.61 -23.17 39.14
C PHE A 359 33.32 -21.83 39.84
N PRO A 360 32.17 -21.18 39.59
CA PRO A 360 31.86 -19.86 40.15
C PRO A 360 31.93 -19.77 41.68
N GLY A 361 31.52 -20.83 42.38
CA GLY A 361 31.68 -20.98 43.82
C GLY A 361 32.83 -21.93 44.16
N SER A 362 32.58 -23.23 44.07
CA SER A 362 33.57 -24.25 44.45
C SER A 362 33.44 -25.55 43.65
N CYS A 363 34.55 -26.29 43.54
CA CYS A 363 34.50 -27.67 43.10
C CYS A 363 34.06 -28.55 44.30
N LEU A 364 32.96 -29.27 44.12
CA LEU A 364 32.38 -30.16 45.13
C LEU A 364 33.06 -31.54 45.17
N GLY A 365 33.67 -31.96 44.06
CA GLY A 365 34.38 -33.24 44.01
C GLY A 365 34.98 -33.53 42.63
N VAL A 366 36.06 -34.31 42.62
CA VAL A 366 36.72 -34.79 41.41
C VAL A 366 36.99 -36.29 41.53
N TRP A 367 36.68 -37.03 40.48
CA TRP A 367 36.97 -38.45 40.33
C TRP A 367 37.91 -38.64 39.16
N ALA A 368 38.97 -39.42 39.35
CA ALA A 368 39.95 -39.73 38.31
C ALA A 368 40.11 -41.24 38.16
N GLN A 369 40.12 -41.72 36.92
CA GLN A 369 40.22 -43.13 36.58
C GLN A 369 41.29 -43.33 35.50
N PRO A 370 42.41 -44.00 35.82
CA PRO A 370 43.40 -44.41 34.83
C PRO A 370 42.76 -45.29 33.75
N VAL A 371 43.09 -45.02 32.49
CA VAL A 371 42.78 -45.89 31.36
C VAL A 371 43.73 -47.09 31.43
N ALA A 372 43.20 -48.31 31.29
CA ALA A 372 44.00 -49.53 31.42
C ALA A 372 45.30 -49.48 30.59
N GLY A 373 46.44 -49.70 31.25
CA GLY A 373 47.75 -49.87 30.60
C GLY A 373 48.01 -51.33 30.21
N ALA A 374 49.00 -51.60 29.36
CA ALA A 374 49.43 -52.96 29.06
C ALA A 374 50.33 -53.54 30.18
N GLY A 375 49.98 -54.71 30.74
CA GLY A 375 50.89 -55.56 31.54
C GLY A 375 50.52 -55.82 33.02
N ASP A 376 51.46 -56.41 33.76
CA ASP A 376 51.37 -56.94 35.15
C ASP A 376 51.42 -55.87 36.27
N ALA A 377 50.78 -54.72 36.07
CA ALA A 377 50.83 -53.62 37.03
C ALA A 377 49.47 -53.03 37.37
N LEU A 378 49.29 -52.67 38.65
CA LEU A 378 48.11 -51.95 39.12
C LEU A 378 48.35 -50.45 39.01
N HIS A 379 47.44 -49.74 38.35
CA HIS A 379 47.46 -48.28 38.26
C HIS A 379 46.41 -47.67 39.17
N ALA A 380 46.81 -46.69 39.98
CA ALA A 380 45.92 -45.92 40.84
C ALA A 380 46.06 -44.43 40.55
N ALA A 381 44.95 -43.70 40.58
CA ALA A 381 44.94 -42.24 40.54
C ALA A 381 44.45 -41.70 41.88
N GLN A 382 45.11 -40.65 42.36
CA GLN A 382 44.69 -39.88 43.51
C GLN A 382 44.52 -38.42 43.09
N VAL A 383 43.45 -37.80 43.59
CA VAL A 383 43.18 -36.37 43.44
C VAL A 383 43.60 -35.68 44.74
N SER A 384 44.32 -34.57 44.63
CA SER A 384 44.61 -33.65 45.74
C SER A 384 44.46 -32.20 45.30
N ASP A 385 44.55 -31.26 46.25
CA ASP A 385 44.62 -29.81 45.99
C ASP A 385 43.47 -29.28 45.12
N VAL A 386 42.25 -29.76 45.37
CA VAL A 386 41.05 -29.36 44.62
C VAL A 386 40.69 -27.91 44.93
N ALA A 387 40.67 -27.08 43.89
CA ALA A 387 40.30 -25.68 43.91
C ALA A 387 39.20 -25.40 42.88
N ALA A 388 38.63 -24.19 42.88
CA ALA A 388 37.64 -23.78 41.89
C ALA A 388 38.18 -23.80 40.45
N THR A 389 39.49 -23.69 40.26
CA THR A 389 40.16 -23.59 38.95
C THR A 389 40.79 -24.90 38.47
N GLY A 390 40.93 -25.92 39.32
CA GLY A 390 41.60 -27.16 38.98
C GLY A 390 41.89 -28.06 40.17
N PHE A 391 42.71 -29.09 39.94
CA PHE A 391 43.15 -30.05 40.95
C PHE A 391 44.51 -30.64 40.59
N THR A 392 45.18 -31.28 41.54
CA THR A 392 46.39 -32.07 41.28
C THR A 392 46.02 -33.53 41.08
N LEU A 393 46.41 -34.10 39.94
CA LEU A 393 46.30 -35.50 39.61
C LEU A 393 47.61 -36.23 39.89
N ARG A 394 47.56 -37.28 40.71
CA ARG A 394 48.70 -38.12 41.06
C ARG A 394 48.44 -39.55 40.62
N THR A 395 49.16 -40.01 39.62
CA THR A 395 49.05 -41.39 39.14
C THR A 395 50.22 -42.22 39.65
N ARG A 396 49.93 -43.39 40.23
CA ARG A 396 50.91 -44.35 40.74
C ARG A 396 50.76 -45.70 40.06
N ARG A 397 51.88 -46.38 39.83
CA ARG A 397 51.91 -47.77 39.36
C ARG A 397 52.52 -48.64 40.45
N ALA A 398 51.84 -49.74 40.77
CA ALA A 398 52.34 -50.77 41.67
C ALA A 398 52.70 -52.04 40.89
N THR A 399 53.94 -52.51 41.03
CA THR A 399 54.43 -53.74 40.38
C THR A 399 55.31 -54.50 41.38
N ALA A 400 55.03 -55.79 41.60
CA ALA A 400 55.84 -56.67 42.46
C ALA A 400 56.24 -56.09 43.84
N GLY A 401 55.31 -55.36 44.49
CA GLY A 401 55.53 -54.77 45.83
C GLY A 401 56.21 -53.40 45.85
N ALA A 402 56.57 -52.81 44.70
CA ALA A 402 57.09 -51.45 44.59
C ALA A 402 56.04 -50.48 44.03
N VAL A 403 56.04 -49.22 44.51
CA VAL A 403 55.18 -48.13 44.01
C VAL A 403 56.06 -47.06 43.37
N ALA A 404 55.75 -46.69 42.12
CA ALA A 404 56.46 -45.66 41.36
C ALA A 404 55.47 -44.69 40.67
N GLY A 405 56.01 -43.68 39.99
CA GLY A 405 55.24 -42.87 39.02
C GLY A 405 54.58 -43.78 37.97
N ALA A 406 53.39 -43.41 37.52
CA ALA A 406 52.62 -44.26 36.61
C ALA A 406 53.12 -44.26 35.15
N GLY A 407 54.14 -43.45 34.80
CA GLY A 407 54.51 -43.19 33.41
C GLY A 407 53.39 -42.54 32.60
N SER A 408 53.41 -42.76 31.28
CA SER A 408 52.49 -42.11 30.32
C SER A 408 51.07 -42.69 30.27
N VAL A 409 50.48 -43.03 31.41
CA VAL A 409 49.13 -43.63 31.47
C VAL A 409 48.05 -42.55 31.36
N PRO A 410 47.18 -42.60 30.34
CA PRO A 410 46.06 -41.67 30.23
C PRO A 410 45.09 -41.87 31.40
N THR A 411 44.52 -40.78 31.92
CA THR A 411 43.59 -40.81 33.05
C THR A 411 42.39 -39.92 32.75
N TYR A 412 41.20 -40.51 32.72
CA TYR A 412 39.95 -39.75 32.65
C TYR A 412 39.66 -39.10 33.99
N TRP A 413 39.00 -37.95 33.97
CA TRP A 413 38.49 -37.32 35.17
C TRP A 413 37.12 -36.69 34.95
N LEU A 414 36.36 -36.60 36.04
CA LEU A 414 35.07 -35.92 36.13
C LEU A 414 35.10 -35.05 37.39
N ALA A 415 34.67 -33.80 37.27
CA ALA A 415 34.53 -32.85 38.35
C ALA A 415 33.10 -32.29 38.41
N LEU A 416 32.58 -32.09 39.61
CA LEU A 416 31.31 -31.43 39.88
C LEU A 416 31.55 -30.18 40.72
N GLY A 417 30.81 -29.12 40.48
CA GLY A 417 30.90 -27.86 41.22
C GLY A 417 29.73 -26.94 40.95
N ALA A 418 29.64 -25.83 41.65
CA ALA A 418 28.59 -24.81 41.45
C ALA A 418 29.19 -23.41 41.54
#